data_AF-A0AAD6EJ65-F1
#
_entry.id   AF-A0AAD6EJ65-F1
#
_cell.length_a   1.000
_cell.length_b   1.000
_cell.length_c   1.000
_cell.angle_alpha   90.00
_cell.angle_beta   90.00
_cell.angle_gamma   90.00
#
_symmetry.space_group_name_H-M   'P 1'
#
loop_
_entity.id
_entity.type
_entity.pdbx_description
1 polymer ?
#
loop_
_entity_poly.entity_id
_entity_poly.type
_entity_poly.pdbx_seq_one_letter_code
_entity_poly.pdbx_strand_id
1 'polypeptide(L)'
;MHRRSRDGQSVSHSASSSVGPQPSRNEGLPLVPCPDCGVTVKKFTSRTDSNPNRLFYKCTNQHTRCSFWMWDNEYESYVTNANIVIPSLDCELLATLEAQLENLTDEFKKKSQYNEQQMEELSTQLENLTDEFKNKSQYNEQKMKELVASLDKMKLHNTISAIVIVTLLILVIALLLF
;
A
#
# COMPACT_ATOMS: atom_id res chain seq x y z
N MET A 1 50.23 -56.91 37.30
CA MET A 1 49.17 -56.46 36.39
C MET A 1 49.58 -56.80 34.96
N HIS A 2 48.73 -57.49 34.21
CA HIS A 2 49.01 -58.17 32.95
C HIS A 2 49.27 -57.25 31.74
N ARG A 3 50.12 -57.72 30.81
CA ARG A 3 50.22 -57.30 29.40
C ARG A 3 49.14 -57.99 28.54
N ARG A 4 48.66 -57.28 27.51
CA ARG A 4 48.39 -57.71 26.09
C ARG A 4 47.69 -56.54 25.36
N SER A 5 48.34 -55.87 24.41
CA SER A 5 48.35 -56.08 22.95
C SER A 5 46.98 -55.96 22.25
N ARG A 6 46.87 -54.96 21.36
CA ARG A 6 46.27 -55.15 20.02
C ARG A 6 46.69 -54.04 19.05
N ASP A 7 47.29 -54.46 17.94
CA ASP A 7 47.56 -53.67 16.74
C ASP A 7 46.25 -53.23 16.03
N GLY A 8 46.30 -52.13 15.29
CA GLY A 8 45.17 -51.66 14.49
C GLY A 8 45.44 -50.38 13.69
N GLN A 9 46.04 -50.55 12.51
CA GLN A 9 45.77 -49.85 11.24
C GLN A 9 45.61 -48.32 11.18
N SER A 10 46.61 -47.73 10.51
CA SER A 10 46.53 -46.78 9.39
C SER A 10 45.15 -46.24 9.00
N VAL A 11 44.93 -44.94 9.23
CA VAL A 11 44.29 -44.04 8.26
C VAL A 11 44.93 -42.66 8.38
N SER A 12 45.79 -42.36 7.42
CA SER A 12 46.29 -41.03 7.14
C SER A 12 45.13 -40.15 6.66
N HIS A 13 44.64 -39.28 7.54
CA HIS A 13 43.93 -38.07 7.13
C HIS A 13 44.85 -36.88 7.41
N SER A 14 45.70 -36.59 6.43
CA SER A 14 46.31 -35.27 6.28
C SER A 14 45.19 -34.27 6.00
N ALA A 15 44.55 -33.76 7.05
CA ALA A 15 43.84 -32.50 6.96
C ALA A 15 44.90 -31.40 6.96
N SER A 16 45.53 -31.17 5.80
CA SER A 16 46.14 -29.87 5.52
C SER A 16 45.01 -28.86 5.55
N SER A 17 44.77 -28.25 6.72
CA SER A 17 44.14 -26.95 6.79
C SER A 17 45.14 -25.93 6.27
N SER A 18 45.38 -25.98 4.96
CA SER A 18 45.86 -24.83 4.22
C SER A 18 44.74 -23.81 4.28
N VAL A 19 44.75 -23.00 5.33
CA VAL A 19 44.09 -21.70 5.36
C VAL A 19 44.79 -20.90 4.28
N GLY A 20 44.32 -21.06 3.05
CA GLY A 20 44.63 -20.14 1.98
C GLY A 20 44.22 -18.73 2.40
N PRO A 21 44.81 -17.68 1.80
CA PRO A 21 44.38 -16.32 2.08
C PRO A 21 42.88 -16.23 1.82
N GLN A 22 42.08 -16.10 2.89
CA GLN A 22 40.68 -15.74 2.74
C GLN A 22 40.67 -14.41 2.00
N PRO A 23 40.03 -14.31 0.82
CA PRO A 23 39.87 -13.02 0.16
C PRO A 23 39.13 -12.12 1.14
N SER A 24 39.81 -11.05 1.55
CA SER A 24 39.37 -10.12 2.58
C SER A 24 38.03 -9.51 2.17
N ARG A 25 36.95 -9.89 2.89
CA ARG A 25 35.63 -9.26 2.77
C ARG A 25 35.63 -7.74 2.98
N ASN A 26 36.73 -7.16 3.47
CA ASN A 26 36.78 -5.81 4.02
C ASN A 26 37.71 -4.84 3.29
N GLU A 27 38.05 -5.05 2.02
CA GLU A 27 38.71 -4.00 1.20
C GLU A 27 37.75 -2.89 0.75
N GLY A 28 36.43 -3.07 0.87
CA GLY A 28 35.43 -2.15 0.34
C GLY A 28 34.84 -1.13 1.31
N LEU A 29 35.19 -1.15 2.60
CA LEU A 29 34.60 -0.19 3.56
C LEU A 29 35.17 1.22 3.31
N PRO A 30 34.32 2.25 3.16
CA PRO A 30 34.78 3.61 2.90
C PRO A 30 35.58 4.14 4.10
N LEU A 31 36.69 4.84 3.84
CA LEU A 31 37.45 5.56 4.86
C LEU A 31 36.82 6.95 5.07
N VAL A 32 35.97 7.08 6.08
CA VAL A 32 35.20 8.29 6.31
C VAL A 32 35.99 9.33 7.15
N PRO A 33 35.61 10.62 7.11
CA PRO A 33 36.17 11.62 8.00
C PRO A 33 35.96 11.25 9.48
N CYS A 34 36.97 11.45 10.32
CA CYS A 34 36.84 11.30 11.77
C CYS A 34 35.79 12.29 12.30
N PRO A 35 34.79 11.85 13.09
CA PRO A 35 33.73 12.74 13.59
C PRO A 35 34.26 13.86 14.50
N ASP A 36 35.40 13.65 15.16
CA ASP A 36 35.96 14.60 16.12
C ASP A 36 36.80 15.72 15.47
N CYS A 37 37.39 15.48 14.29
CA CYS A 37 38.34 16.44 13.68
C CYS A 37 38.30 16.52 12.15
N GLY A 38 37.43 15.74 11.48
CA GLY A 38 37.30 15.73 10.02
C GLY A 38 38.45 15.06 9.25
N VAL A 39 39.55 14.67 9.91
CA VAL A 39 40.66 13.96 9.24
C VAL A 39 40.24 12.54 8.89
N THR A 40 40.44 12.13 7.64
CA THR A 40 40.13 10.77 7.16
C THR A 40 40.78 9.70 8.02
N VAL A 41 39.97 8.73 8.49
CA VAL A 41 40.46 7.60 9.28
C VAL A 41 41.29 6.65 8.42
N LYS A 42 42.18 5.90 9.05
CA LYS A 42 43.01 4.89 8.35
C LYS A 42 42.76 3.50 8.90
N LYS A 43 42.89 2.51 8.03
CA LYS A 43 42.82 1.08 8.32
C LYS A 43 44.19 0.56 8.75
N PHE A 44 44.21 -0.29 9.76
CA PHE A 44 45.40 -0.91 10.31
C PHE A 44 45.16 -2.39 10.63
N THR A 45 46.26 -3.14 10.70
CA THR A 45 46.26 -4.55 11.11
C THR A 45 46.93 -4.67 12.48
N SER A 46 46.23 -5.27 13.43
CA SER A 46 46.73 -5.53 14.78
C SER A 46 47.88 -6.54 14.76
N ARG A 47 48.92 -6.23 15.55
CA ARG A 47 50.11 -7.07 15.73
C ARG A 47 50.24 -7.60 17.17
N THR A 48 49.21 -7.42 18.00
CA THR A 48 49.22 -7.89 19.38
C THR A 48 48.96 -9.39 19.44
N ASP A 49 49.63 -10.11 20.35
CA ASP A 49 49.46 -11.56 20.52
C ASP A 49 48.02 -11.99 20.83
N SER A 50 47.25 -11.13 21.51
CA SER A 50 45.84 -11.41 21.84
C SER A 50 44.87 -11.21 20.67
N ASN A 51 45.25 -10.42 19.66
CA ASN A 51 44.42 -10.11 18.49
C ASN A 51 45.29 -10.02 17.22
N PRO A 52 46.02 -11.09 16.85
CA PRO A 52 46.93 -11.03 15.72
C PRO A 52 46.13 -10.94 14.42
N ASN A 53 46.59 -10.10 13.48
CA ASN A 53 46.00 -9.90 12.16
C ASN A 53 44.57 -9.35 12.14
N ARG A 54 44.02 -8.91 13.28
CA ARG A 54 42.68 -8.30 13.34
C ARG A 54 42.72 -6.86 12.82
N LEU A 55 41.78 -6.50 11.94
CA LEU A 55 41.69 -5.16 11.36
C LEU A 55 41.01 -4.17 12.30
N PHE A 56 41.49 -2.93 12.30
CA PHE A 56 40.87 -1.81 13.03
C PHE A 56 41.05 -0.49 12.28
N TYR A 57 40.20 0.49 12.59
CA TYR A 57 40.24 1.82 12.00
C TYR A 57 40.51 2.83 13.11
N LYS A 58 41.37 3.80 12.85
CA LYS A 58 41.63 4.90 13.79
C LYS A 58 41.95 6.22 13.12
N CYS A 59 41.66 7.30 13.82
CA CYS A 59 42.15 8.62 13.44
C CYS A 59 43.67 8.69 13.65
N THR A 60 44.39 9.34 12.72
CA THR A 60 45.83 9.57 12.83
C THR A 60 46.20 10.99 13.21
N ASN A 61 45.20 11.86 13.45
CA ASN A 61 45.48 13.22 13.88
C ASN A 61 45.95 13.19 15.34
N GLN A 62 47.22 13.53 15.56
CA GLN A 62 47.84 13.58 16.89
C GLN A 62 47.75 14.97 17.54
N HIS A 63 47.34 15.99 16.79
CA HIS A 63 47.29 17.38 17.26
C HIS A 63 46.02 17.66 18.07
N THR A 64 44.92 17.03 17.70
CA THR A 64 43.67 17.02 18.46
C THR A 64 43.65 15.74 19.28
N ARG A 65 43.14 15.77 20.52
CA ARG A 65 43.01 14.59 21.40
C ARG A 65 41.94 13.60 20.89
N CYS A 66 41.92 13.30 19.59
CA CYS A 66 40.96 12.41 18.97
C CYS A 66 41.30 10.97 19.35
N SER A 67 40.31 10.29 19.93
CA SER A 67 40.41 8.89 20.33
C SER A 67 39.57 7.97 19.43
N PHE A 68 39.09 8.46 18.28
CA PHE A 68 38.35 7.64 17.34
C PHE A 68 39.14 6.40 16.95
N TRP A 69 38.61 5.24 17.34
CA TRP A 69 39.17 3.93 17.13
C TRP A 69 38.03 2.91 17.20
N MET A 70 37.97 1.98 16.25
CA MET A 70 36.96 0.91 16.20
C MET A 70 37.56 -0.35 15.59
N TRP A 71 37.11 -1.51 16.06
CA TRP A 71 37.37 -2.76 15.34
C TRP A 71 36.62 -2.79 14.01
N ASP A 72 37.09 -3.61 13.08
CA ASP A 72 36.56 -3.64 11.72
C ASP A 72 35.05 -3.95 11.61
N ASN A 73 34.52 -4.84 12.45
CA ASN A 73 33.08 -5.12 12.55
C ASN A 73 32.28 -3.95 13.18
N GLU A 74 32.89 -3.22 14.11
CA GLU A 74 32.28 -2.03 14.72
C GLU A 74 32.27 -0.86 13.73
N TYR A 75 33.34 -0.73 12.95
CA TYR A 75 33.48 0.28 11.92
C TYR A 75 32.52 0.06 10.76
N GLU A 76 32.33 -1.20 10.32
CA GLU A 76 31.28 -1.57 9.35
C GLU A 76 29.90 -1.11 9.82
N SER A 77 29.55 -1.44 11.06
CA SER A 77 28.28 -1.00 11.66
C SER A 77 28.17 0.53 11.73
N TYR A 78 29.27 1.21 12.04
CA TYR A 78 29.32 2.68 12.10
C TYR A 78 29.06 3.32 10.74
N VAL A 79 29.72 2.86 9.66
CA VAL A 79 29.54 3.45 8.33
C VAL A 79 28.17 3.13 7.73
N THR A 80 27.62 1.94 7.98
CA THR A 80 26.27 1.57 7.53
C THR A 80 25.19 2.36 8.27
N ASN A 81 25.29 2.51 9.59
CA ASN A 81 24.29 3.24 10.38
C ASN A 81 24.35 4.76 10.18
N ALA A 82 25.53 5.31 9.88
CA ALA A 82 25.69 6.74 9.66
C ALA A 82 25.12 7.23 8.32
N ASN A 83 24.54 6.33 7.50
CA ASN A 83 24.04 6.62 6.16
C ASN A 83 25.08 7.37 5.30
N ILE A 84 26.38 7.13 5.57
CA ILE A 84 27.48 7.72 4.83
C ILE A 84 27.54 6.96 3.51
N VAL A 85 26.83 7.54 2.54
CA VAL A 85 26.66 7.13 1.14
C VAL A 85 27.78 6.20 0.68
N ILE A 86 27.41 4.95 0.42
CA ILE A 86 28.24 4.00 -0.31
C ILE A 86 28.51 4.64 -1.69
N PRO A 87 29.76 5.01 -2.04
CA PRO A 87 30.05 5.64 -3.34
C PRO A 87 29.95 4.66 -4.53
N SER A 88 29.24 3.54 -4.38
CA SER A 88 29.17 2.47 -5.36
C SER A 88 27.78 1.89 -5.55
N LEU A 89 26.71 2.67 -5.33
CA LEU A 89 25.49 2.35 -6.08
C LEU A 89 25.79 2.63 -7.55
N ASP A 90 25.98 1.55 -8.27
CA ASP A 90 26.05 1.47 -9.71
C ASP A 90 24.89 2.22 -10.36
N CYS A 91 25.21 3.15 -11.27
CA CYS A 91 24.21 3.96 -11.98
C CYS A 91 23.13 3.11 -12.68
N GLU A 92 23.42 1.86 -12.99
CA GLU A 92 22.50 0.90 -13.60
C GLU A 92 21.38 0.45 -12.64
N LEU A 93 21.70 0.25 -11.36
CA LEU A 93 20.71 -0.09 -10.34
C LEU A 93 19.79 1.09 -10.04
N LEU A 94 20.36 2.30 -9.99
CA LEU A 94 19.60 3.54 -9.80
C LEU A 94 18.61 3.76 -10.95
N ALA A 95 19.08 3.67 -12.19
CA ALA A 95 18.24 3.82 -13.38
C ALA A 95 17.12 2.77 -13.44
N THR A 96 17.41 1.54 -13.04
CA THR A 96 16.41 0.45 -12.99
C THR A 96 15.33 0.73 -11.94
N LEU A 97 15.72 1.23 -10.76
CA LEU A 97 14.78 1.60 -9.70
C LEU A 97 13.90 2.79 -10.10
N GLU A 98 14.49 3.80 -10.73
CA GLU A 98 13.75 4.96 -11.25
C GLU A 98 12.72 4.53 -12.30
N ALA A 99 13.09 3.66 -13.24
CA ALA A 99 12.18 3.13 -14.25
C ALA A 99 11.04 2.30 -13.65
N GLN A 100 11.30 1.51 -12.60
CA GLN A 100 10.25 0.76 -11.90
C GLN A 100 9.30 1.69 -11.13
N LEU A 101 9.83 2.73 -10.49
CA LEU A 101 9.01 3.74 -9.80
C LEU A 101 8.12 4.51 -10.79
N GLU A 102 8.66 4.86 -11.96
CA GLU A 102 7.89 5.53 -13.01
C GLU A 102 6.77 4.63 -13.53
N ASN A 103 7.07 3.37 -13.86
CA ASN A 103 6.07 2.40 -14.31
C ASN A 103 4.97 2.18 -13.25
N LEU A 104 5.35 2.00 -11.98
CA LEU A 104 4.39 1.85 -10.88
C LEU A 104 3.51 3.09 -10.72
N THR A 105 4.10 4.29 -10.88
CA THR A 105 3.38 5.56 -10.81
C THR A 105 2.37 5.69 -11.96
N ASP A 106 2.77 5.30 -13.17
CA ASP A 106 1.90 5.30 -14.35
C ASP A 106 0.77 4.30 -14.23
N GLU A 107 1.04 3.08 -13.75
CA GLU A 107 -0.01 2.09 -13.47
C GLU A 107 -1.02 2.60 -12.44
N PHE A 108 -0.53 3.21 -11.36
CA PHE A 108 -1.40 3.79 -10.33
C PHE A 108 -2.27 4.91 -10.91
N LYS A 109 -1.67 5.82 -11.68
CA LYS A 109 -2.38 6.94 -12.32
C LYS A 109 -3.46 6.44 -13.28
N LYS A 110 -3.13 5.46 -14.12
CA LYS A 110 -4.07 4.85 -15.06
C LYS A 110 -5.24 4.18 -14.33
N LYS A 111 -4.95 3.49 -13.23
CA LYS A 111 -5.99 2.83 -12.42
C LYS A 111 -6.87 3.85 -11.68
N SER A 112 -6.29 4.96 -11.20
CA SER A 112 -7.05 6.07 -10.62
C SER A 112 -8.02 6.67 -11.64
N GLN A 113 -7.53 6.98 -12.84
CA GLN A 113 -8.37 7.53 -13.92
C GLN A 113 -9.49 6.58 -14.34
N TYR A 114 -9.21 5.28 -14.46
CA TYR A 114 -10.24 4.29 -14.76
C TYR A 114 -11.32 4.24 -13.66
N ASN A 115 -10.92 4.27 -12.40
CA ASN A 115 -11.86 4.28 -11.28
C ASN A 115 -12.71 5.55 -11.26
N GLU A 116 -12.11 6.72 -11.54
CA GLU A 116 -12.82 8.00 -11.67
C GLU A 116 -13.86 7.95 -12.79
N GLN A 117 -13.48 7.44 -13.97
CA GLN A 117 -14.40 7.27 -15.11
C GLN A 117 -15.56 6.33 -14.77
N GLN A 118 -15.28 5.20 -14.12
CA GLN A 118 -16.32 4.26 -13.70
C GLN A 118 -17.26 4.89 -12.65
N MET A 119 -16.74 5.75 -11.78
CA MET A 119 -17.55 6.45 -10.80
C MET A 119 -18.45 7.51 -11.45
N GLU A 120 -17.95 8.23 -12.44
CA GLU A 120 -18.71 9.21 -13.22
C GLU A 120 -19.81 8.53 -14.06
N GLU A 121 -19.48 7.40 -14.69
CA GLU A 121 -20.44 6.58 -15.43
C GLU A 121 -21.56 6.08 -14.50
N LEU A 122 -21.21 5.54 -13.34
CA LEU A 122 -22.19 5.07 -12.35
C LEU A 122 -23.06 6.21 -11.81
N SER A 123 -22.47 7.39 -11.57
CA SER A 123 -23.20 8.59 -11.16
C SER A 123 -24.23 9.00 -12.21
N THR A 124 -23.83 9.01 -13.47
CA THR A 124 -24.72 9.33 -14.60
C THR A 124 -25.87 8.33 -14.72
N GLN A 125 -25.59 7.04 -14.53
CA GLN A 125 -26.63 6.01 -14.51
C GLN A 125 -27.64 6.25 -13.37
N LEU A 126 -27.18 6.56 -12.15
CA LEU A 126 -28.06 6.86 -11.03
C LEU A 126 -28.94 8.08 -11.27
N GLU A 127 -28.40 9.14 -11.90
CA GLU A 127 -29.16 10.33 -12.25
C GLU A 127 -30.26 10.00 -13.27
N ASN A 128 -29.92 9.28 -14.34
CA ASN A 128 -30.91 8.84 -15.34
C ASN A 128 -32.00 7.95 -14.72
N LEU A 129 -31.65 7.02 -13.83
CA LEU A 129 -32.64 6.20 -13.11
C LEU A 129 -33.53 7.06 -12.21
N THR A 130 -32.96 8.06 -11.55
CA THR A 130 -33.69 8.97 -10.67
C THR A 130 -34.72 9.78 -11.46
N ASP A 131 -34.33 10.28 -12.64
CA ASP A 131 -35.21 11.01 -13.53
C ASP A 131 -36.31 10.11 -14.13
N GLU A 132 -35.98 8.88 -14.52
CA GLU A 132 -36.98 7.92 -14.99
C GLU A 132 -38.02 7.65 -13.91
N PHE A 133 -37.58 7.40 -12.67
CA PHE A 133 -38.47 7.16 -11.54
C PHE A 133 -39.36 8.38 -11.27
N LYS A 134 -38.78 9.59 -11.29
CA LYS A 134 -39.51 10.84 -11.08
C LYS A 134 -40.58 11.07 -12.15
N ASN A 135 -40.23 10.89 -13.42
CA ASN A 135 -41.16 11.03 -14.54
C ASN A 135 -42.31 10.02 -14.44
N LYS A 136 -41.99 8.76 -14.12
CA LYS A 136 -42.99 7.70 -13.96
C LYS A 136 -43.90 7.94 -12.76
N SER A 137 -43.35 8.45 -11.66
CA SER A 137 -44.11 8.87 -10.47
C SER A 137 -45.10 9.98 -10.81
N GLN A 138 -44.66 11.02 -11.53
CA GLN A 138 -45.52 12.12 -11.97
C GLN A 138 -46.63 11.65 -12.91
N TYR A 139 -46.32 10.78 -13.88
CA TYR A 139 -47.32 10.19 -14.77
C TYR A 139 -48.38 9.42 -13.97
N ASN A 140 -47.95 8.60 -13.03
CA ASN A 140 -48.86 7.83 -12.17
C ASN A 140 -49.73 8.76 -11.31
N GLU A 141 -49.17 9.83 -10.76
CA GLU A 141 -49.91 10.83 -9.99
C GLU A 141 -50.97 11.52 -10.86
N GLN A 142 -50.61 11.92 -12.08
CA GLN A 142 -51.55 12.54 -13.01
C GLN A 142 -52.69 11.57 -13.36
N LYS A 143 -52.36 10.33 -13.68
CA LYS A 143 -53.35 9.30 -14.00
C LYS A 143 -54.28 9.00 -12.84
N MET A 144 -53.76 9.03 -11.61
CA MET A 144 -54.57 8.91 -10.40
C MET A 144 -55.54 10.09 -10.23
N LYS A 145 -55.09 11.33 -10.48
CA LYS A 145 -55.97 12.52 -10.43
C LYS A 145 -57.09 12.43 -11.47
N GLU A 146 -56.78 11.97 -12.68
CA GLU A 146 -57.78 11.77 -13.74
C GLU A 146 -58.82 10.70 -13.36
N LEU A 147 -58.37 9.56 -12.82
CA LEU A 147 -59.25 8.50 -12.34
C LEU A 147 -60.16 8.98 -11.20
N VAL A 148 -59.63 9.70 -10.21
CA VAL A 148 -60.43 10.28 -9.12
C VAL A 148 -61.48 11.24 -9.67
N ALA A 149 -61.11 12.15 -10.57
CA ALA A 149 -62.05 13.09 -11.18
C ALA A 149 -63.16 12.39 -11.98
N SER A 150 -62.84 11.30 -12.69
CA SER A 150 -63.84 10.49 -13.41
C SER A 150 -64.80 9.78 -12.45
N LEU A 151 -64.29 9.27 -11.32
CA LEU A 151 -65.11 8.64 -10.30
C LEU A 151 -66.08 9.65 -9.68
N ASP A 152 -65.63 10.86 -9.39
CA ASP A 152 -66.47 11.92 -8.84
C ASP A 152 -67.59 12.34 -9.80
N LYS A 153 -67.29 12.42 -11.11
CA LYS A 153 -68.31 12.67 -12.14
C LYS A 153 -69.37 11.57 -12.19
N MET A 154 -68.95 10.30 -12.13
CA MET A 154 -69.89 9.18 -12.10
C MET A 154 -70.76 9.18 -10.85
N LYS A 155 -70.17 9.46 -9.67
CA LYS A 155 -70.93 9.59 -8.42
C LYS A 155 -71.97 10.70 -8.52
N LEU A 156 -71.58 11.87 -9.02
CA LEU A 156 -72.50 13.00 -9.18
C LEU A 156 -73.69 12.64 -10.10
N HIS A 157 -73.41 12.00 -11.23
CA HIS A 157 -74.47 11.56 -12.15
C HIS A 157 -75.44 10.57 -11.49
N ASN A 158 -74.91 9.59 -10.73
CA ASN A 158 -75.74 8.64 -9.99
C ASN A 158 -76.58 9.32 -8.91
N THR A 159 -76.01 10.28 -8.17
CA THR A 159 -76.74 11.05 -7.16
C THR A 159 -77.87 11.87 -7.78
N ILE A 160 -77.61 12.58 -8.89
CA ILE A 160 -78.64 13.35 -9.61
C ILE A 160 -79.76 12.43 -10.10
N SER A 161 -79.41 11.31 -10.74
CA SER A 161 -80.38 10.33 -11.23
C SER A 161 -81.28 9.80 -10.10
N ALA A 162 -80.70 9.46 -8.95
CA ALA A 162 -81.47 9.02 -7.78
C ALA A 162 -82.44 10.11 -7.28
N ILE A 163 -82.00 11.37 -7.22
CA ILE A 163 -82.86 12.50 -6.82
C ILE A 163 -84.04 12.64 -7.78
N VAL A 164 -83.80 12.60 -9.10
CA VAL A 164 -84.87 12.72 -10.12
C VAL A 164 -85.88 11.58 -10.02
N ILE A 165 -85.41 10.35 -9.80
CA ILE A 165 -86.32 9.20 -9.63
C ILE A 165 -87.20 9.39 -8.39
N VAL A 166 -86.62 9.79 -7.26
CA VAL A 166 -87.37 10.01 -6.01
C VAL A 166 -88.38 11.15 -6.16
N THR A 167 -88.01 12.26 -6.80
CA THR A 167 -88.94 13.39 -7.00
C THR A 167 -90.11 13.01 -7.91
N LEU A 168 -89.87 12.26 -8.99
CA LEU A 168 -90.93 11.74 -9.85
C LEU A 168 -91.87 10.80 -9.10
N LEU A 169 -91.33 9.89 -8.26
CA LEU A 169 -92.15 8.99 -7.44
C LEU A 169 -93.05 9.76 -6.47
N ILE A 170 -92.53 10.80 -5.82
CA ILE A 170 -93.32 11.66 -4.91
C ILE A 170 -94.47 12.34 -5.68
N LEU A 171 -94.19 12.87 -6.88
CA LEU A 171 -95.22 13.52 -7.72
C LEU A 171 -96.31 12.52 -8.14
N VAL A 172 -95.95 11.31 -8.52
CA VAL A 172 -96.92 10.25 -8.87
C VAL A 172 -97.79 9.89 -7.66
N ILE A 173 -97.20 9.74 -6.48
CA ILE A 173 -97.96 9.45 -5.25
C ILE A 173 -98.92 10.59 -4.92
N ALA A 174 -98.48 11.85 -5.04
CA ALA A 174 -99.34 13.01 -4.79
C ALA A 174 -100.53 13.05 -5.75
N LEU A 175 -100.32 12.76 -7.04
CA LEU A 175 -101.40 12.69 -8.03
C LEU A 175 -102.38 11.54 -7.79
N LEU A 176 -101.97 10.45 -7.13
CA LEU A 176 -102.85 9.34 -6.79
C LEU A 176 -103.70 9.60 -5.54
N LEU A 177 -103.33 10.59 -4.72
CA LEU A 177 -104.01 10.90 -3.45
C LEU A 177 -105.04 12.05 -3.56
N PHE A 178 -105.06 12.79 -4.67
CA PHE A 178 -105.99 13.90 -4.96
C PHE A 178 -106.97 13.52 -6.07
#